data_AF-A0A150N9Z7-F1
#
_entry.id   AF-A0A150N9Z7-F1
#
_cell.length_a   1.000
_cell.length_b   1.000
_cell.length_c   1.000
_cell.angle_alpha   90.00
_cell.angle_beta   90.00
_cell.angle_gamma   90.00
#
_symmetry.space_group_name_H-M   'P 1'
#
loop_
_entity.id
_entity.type
_entity.pdbx_description
1 polymer ?
#
loop_
_entity_poly.entity_id
_entity_poly.type
_entity_poly.pdbx_seq_one_letter_code
_entity_poly.pdbx_strand_id
1 'polypeptide(L)'
;MVWEERIERYEAAWYMSPFQLQCCTYFHEVMRAYSFAEERLDVWEETLKETKQWRIAWVHGKARLSHHLPPYWISWERAHWNSPLFDVIAALRFHVQTMPPLGREWLEGMGEYEKELPLSDGERAFLYSHLAEPRGFVRCLERYEAASRNERNEREYVTALQRCYWAFKNMEAVVMHLVQRDAAQQEEAMDNEQPADESSNG
;
A
#
# COMPACT_ATOMS: atom_id res chain seq x y z
N MET A 1 16.14 -8.27 11.66
CA MET A 1 15.27 -7.05 11.71
C MET A 1 14.51 -7.05 13.04
N VAL A 2 14.19 -5.89 13.65
CA VAL A 2 13.55 -5.83 15.00
C VAL A 2 12.26 -6.67 15.11
N TRP A 3 11.53 -6.89 14.02
CA TRP A 3 10.30 -7.67 14.02
C TRP A 3 10.52 -9.18 14.03
N GLU A 4 11.56 -9.67 13.36
CA GLU A 4 11.91 -11.10 13.30
C GLU A 4 12.26 -11.61 14.70
N GLU A 5 13.10 -10.88 15.44
CA GLU A 5 13.44 -11.22 16.83
C GLU A 5 12.20 -11.29 17.73
N ARG A 6 11.17 -10.47 17.47
CA ARG A 6 9.92 -10.52 18.25
C ARG A 6 9.13 -11.78 17.96
N ILE A 7 9.05 -12.19 16.70
CA ILE A 7 8.34 -13.40 16.28
C ILE A 7 9.08 -14.66 16.72
N GLU A 8 10.40 -14.70 16.64
CA GLU A 8 11.21 -15.80 17.17
C GLU A 8 10.94 -16.03 18.67
N ARG A 9 10.80 -14.95 19.47
CA ARG A 9 10.40 -15.05 20.89
C ARG A 9 9.00 -15.62 21.07
N TYR A 10 8.08 -15.35 20.15
CA TYR A 10 6.74 -15.92 20.18
C TYR A 10 6.77 -17.41 19.84
N GLU A 11 7.49 -17.79 18.79
CA GLU A 11 7.64 -19.19 18.36
C GLU A 11 8.34 -20.06 19.40
N ALA A 12 9.30 -19.49 20.15
CA ALA A 12 9.99 -20.19 21.24
C ALA A 12 9.12 -20.40 22.49
N ALA A 13 7.95 -19.77 22.59
CA ALA A 13 7.06 -19.94 23.75
C ALA A 13 6.41 -21.32 23.74
N TRP A 14 6.48 -22.05 24.87
CA TRP A 14 5.84 -23.36 25.01
C TRP A 14 4.32 -23.28 24.75
N TYR A 15 3.69 -22.21 25.22
CA TYR A 15 2.30 -21.90 24.93
C TYR A 15 2.19 -20.47 24.40
N MET A 16 2.01 -20.36 23.09
CA MET A 16 1.66 -19.09 22.45
C MET A 16 0.25 -18.67 22.87
N SER A 17 0.09 -17.39 23.20
CA SER A 17 -1.25 -16.79 23.24
C SER A 17 -1.90 -16.82 21.85
N PRO A 18 -3.24 -16.73 21.77
CA PRO A 18 -3.94 -16.65 20.50
C PRO A 18 -3.44 -15.51 19.60
N PHE A 19 -3.12 -14.34 20.17
CA PHE A 19 -2.54 -13.24 19.41
C PHE A 19 -1.17 -13.59 18.82
N GLN A 20 -0.27 -14.15 19.64
CA GLN A 20 1.08 -14.53 19.21
C GLN A 20 1.06 -15.55 18.08
N LEU A 21 0.23 -16.60 18.22
CA LEU A 21 0.06 -17.63 17.20
C LEU A 21 -0.40 -17.01 15.86
N GLN A 22 -1.35 -16.08 15.93
CA GLN A 22 -1.86 -15.38 14.75
C GLN A 22 -0.80 -14.49 14.10
N CYS A 23 0.01 -13.78 14.90
CA CYS A 23 1.14 -13.01 14.41
C CYS A 23 2.13 -13.89 13.64
N CYS A 24 2.55 -15.02 14.21
CA CYS A 24 3.49 -15.94 13.55
C CYS A 24 2.92 -16.46 12.22
N THR A 25 1.61 -16.78 12.18
CA THR A 25 0.94 -17.28 10.98
C THR A 25 0.95 -16.26 9.84
N TYR A 26 0.79 -14.97 10.15
CA TYR A 26 0.74 -13.89 9.16
C TYR A 26 2.10 -13.29 8.80
N PHE A 27 3.11 -13.56 9.62
CA PHE A 27 4.37 -12.83 9.59
C PHE A 27 5.07 -12.92 8.24
N HIS A 28 5.13 -14.12 7.65
CA HIS A 28 5.83 -14.33 6.38
C HIS A 28 5.27 -13.45 5.25
N GLU A 29 3.95 -13.40 5.10
CA GLU A 29 3.29 -12.58 4.07
C GLU A 29 3.49 -11.08 4.33
N VAL A 30 3.35 -10.66 5.59
CA VAL A 30 3.57 -9.28 6.00
C VAL A 30 5.01 -8.83 5.72
N MET A 31 6.00 -9.69 5.99
CA MET A 31 7.40 -9.38 5.74
C MET A 31 7.72 -9.31 4.25
N ARG A 32 7.11 -10.15 3.41
CA ARG A 32 7.25 -10.02 1.96
C ARG A 32 6.72 -8.68 1.45
N ALA A 33 5.56 -8.23 1.94
CA ALA A 33 5.02 -6.93 1.58
C ALA A 33 5.87 -5.76 2.11
N TYR A 34 6.42 -5.90 3.32
CA TYR A 34 7.38 -4.93 3.86
C TYR A 34 8.61 -4.81 2.97
N SER A 35 9.25 -5.92 2.60
CA SER A 35 10.43 -5.91 1.74
C SER A 35 10.12 -5.32 0.36
N PHE A 36 8.97 -5.65 -0.22
CA PHE A 36 8.52 -5.02 -1.47
C PHE A 36 8.33 -3.50 -1.30
N ALA A 37 7.72 -3.06 -0.20
CA ALA A 37 7.51 -1.65 0.06
C ALA A 37 8.84 -0.89 0.22
N GLU A 38 9.81 -1.49 0.91
CA GLU A 38 11.16 -0.96 1.11
C GLU A 38 11.89 -0.83 -0.23
N GLU A 39 11.90 -1.89 -1.05
CA GLU A 39 12.51 -1.87 -2.38
C GLU A 39 11.91 -0.78 -3.29
N ARG A 40 10.58 -0.63 -3.29
CA ARG A 40 9.92 0.43 -4.06
C ARG A 40 10.21 1.83 -3.50
N LEU A 41 10.41 1.96 -2.19
CA LEU A 41 10.79 3.22 -1.57
C LEU A 41 12.21 3.63 -1.99
N ASP A 42 13.14 2.67 -2.05
CA ASP A 42 14.51 2.89 -2.52
C ASP A 42 14.52 3.37 -3.97
N VAL A 43 13.72 2.73 -4.84
CA VAL A 43 13.57 3.17 -6.26
C VAL A 43 13.07 4.60 -6.33
N TRP A 44 12.07 4.97 -5.52
CA TRP A 44 11.59 6.34 -5.46
C TRP A 44 12.67 7.32 -4.96
N GLU A 45 13.41 6.95 -3.93
CA GLU A 45 14.47 7.80 -3.35
C GLU A 45 15.57 8.07 -4.37
N GLU A 46 16.05 7.04 -5.08
CA GLU A 46 17.05 7.19 -6.13
C GLU A 46 16.53 8.03 -7.30
N THR A 47 15.30 7.77 -7.76
CA THR A 47 14.66 8.60 -8.80
C THR A 47 14.58 10.07 -8.38
N LEU A 48 14.28 10.34 -7.11
CA LEU A 48 14.21 11.69 -6.58
C LEU A 48 15.59 12.36 -6.49
N LYS A 49 16.63 11.62 -6.11
CA LYS A 49 18.03 12.11 -6.09
C LYS A 49 18.51 12.51 -7.48
N GLU A 50 18.16 11.71 -8.49
CA GLU A 50 18.55 11.94 -9.88
C GLU A 50 17.79 13.10 -10.50
N THR A 51 16.45 13.05 -10.47
CA THR A 51 15.59 14.04 -11.12
C THR A 51 15.54 15.37 -10.39
N LYS A 52 15.70 15.36 -9.05
CA LYS A 52 15.49 16.49 -8.14
C LYS A 52 14.12 17.16 -8.31
N GLN A 53 13.15 16.41 -8.80
CA GLN A 53 11.81 16.90 -9.08
C GLN A 53 10.80 16.08 -8.28
N TRP A 54 9.89 16.79 -7.62
CA TRP A 54 8.75 16.17 -6.95
C TRP A 54 7.51 17.01 -7.19
N ARG A 55 6.43 16.35 -7.64
CA ARG A 55 5.17 17.01 -7.93
C ARG A 55 4.44 17.34 -6.62
N ILE A 56 4.09 18.60 -6.46
CA ILE A 56 3.32 19.11 -5.32
C ILE A 56 2.01 19.71 -5.84
N ALA A 57 0.91 19.37 -5.18
CA ALA A 57 -0.43 19.86 -5.46
C ALA A 57 -1.13 20.23 -4.14
N TRP A 58 -2.19 21.02 -4.24
CA TRP A 58 -3.07 21.27 -3.11
C TRP A 58 -3.98 20.06 -2.92
N VAL A 59 -3.67 19.25 -1.92
CA VAL A 59 -4.42 18.02 -1.63
C VAL A 59 -5.50 18.27 -0.58
N HIS A 60 -6.54 17.46 -0.59
CA HIS A 60 -7.58 17.44 0.42
C HIS A 60 -7.01 17.03 1.79
N GLY A 61 -6.05 16.11 1.83
CA GLY A 61 -5.37 15.66 3.05
C GLY A 61 -6.20 14.69 3.93
N LYS A 62 -7.43 14.38 3.50
CA LYS A 62 -8.31 13.37 4.08
C LYS A 62 -9.33 12.90 3.02
N ALA A 63 -8.85 12.57 1.83
CA ALA A 63 -9.72 12.10 0.75
C ALA A 63 -10.51 10.85 1.17
N ARG A 64 -11.84 10.94 1.08
CA ARG A 64 -12.81 9.89 1.37
C ARG A 64 -14.03 10.10 0.48
N LEU A 65 -14.66 9.02 0.03
CA LEU A 65 -15.88 9.12 -0.78
C LEU A 65 -17.00 9.92 -0.09
N SER A 66 -17.10 9.85 1.24
CA SER A 66 -18.08 10.64 2.01
C SER A 66 -17.85 12.14 1.98
N HIS A 67 -16.68 12.61 1.53
CA HIS A 67 -16.39 14.02 1.32
C HIS A 67 -16.64 14.47 -0.12
N HIS A 68 -17.03 13.56 -1.01
CA HIS A 68 -17.37 13.88 -2.39
C HIS A 68 -18.88 14.00 -2.53
N LEU A 69 -19.35 15.20 -2.84
CA LEU A 69 -20.74 15.50 -3.15
C LEU A 69 -20.78 16.11 -4.55
N PRO A 70 -20.95 15.30 -5.62
CA PRO A 70 -20.74 15.71 -7.00
C PRO A 70 -21.43 17.04 -7.34
N PRO A 71 -20.73 18.00 -7.98
CA PRO A 71 -19.33 17.97 -8.45
C PRO A 71 -18.29 18.41 -7.41
N TYR A 72 -18.67 18.62 -6.15
CA TYR A 72 -17.84 19.27 -5.13
C TYR A 72 -17.14 18.29 -4.19
N TRP A 73 -16.02 18.73 -3.65
CA TRP A 73 -15.40 18.15 -2.46
C TRP A 73 -15.63 19.08 -1.28
N ILE A 74 -15.97 18.50 -0.13
CA ILE A 74 -16.22 19.20 1.14
C ILE A 74 -15.18 18.82 2.18
N SER A 75 -15.20 19.44 3.36
CA SER A 75 -14.31 19.11 4.50
C SER A 75 -12.81 19.35 4.22
N TRP A 76 -12.47 20.54 3.71
CA TRP A 76 -11.10 20.95 3.35
C TRP A 76 -10.24 21.36 4.56
N GLU A 77 -10.62 21.08 5.80
CA GLU A 77 -9.91 21.57 7.00
C GLU A 77 -8.51 20.96 7.17
N ARG A 78 -8.20 19.89 6.42
CA ARG A 78 -6.89 19.20 6.42
C ARG A 78 -6.11 19.41 5.13
N ALA A 79 -6.58 20.32 4.29
CA ALA A 79 -5.95 20.59 3.02
C ALA A 79 -4.58 21.25 3.20
N HIS A 80 -3.61 20.80 2.42
CA HIS A 80 -2.24 21.29 2.46
C HIS A 80 -1.52 20.97 1.15
N TRP A 81 -0.33 21.53 0.98
CA TRP A 81 0.55 21.19 -0.13
C TRP A 81 1.23 19.84 0.10
N ASN A 82 1.05 18.89 -0.82
CA ASN A 82 1.69 17.58 -0.77
C ASN A 82 1.72 16.93 -2.16
N SER A 83 2.26 15.71 -2.28
CA SER A 83 2.09 14.90 -3.49
C SER A 83 0.61 14.63 -3.75
N PRO A 84 0.12 14.74 -5.00
CA PRO A 84 -1.27 14.41 -5.33
C PRO A 84 -1.61 12.93 -5.01
N LEU A 85 -0.62 12.03 -5.04
CA LEU A 85 -0.77 10.64 -4.64
C LEU A 85 -1.15 10.46 -3.17
N PHE A 86 -0.94 11.47 -2.32
CA PHE A 86 -1.31 11.40 -0.91
C PHE A 86 -2.80 11.17 -0.71
N ASP A 87 -3.65 11.82 -1.52
CA ASP A 87 -5.10 11.63 -1.45
C ASP A 87 -5.53 10.27 -2.00
N VAL A 88 -4.87 9.78 -3.07
CA VAL A 88 -5.10 8.44 -3.62
C VAL A 88 -4.79 7.37 -2.57
N ILE A 89 -3.61 7.46 -1.95
CA ILE A 89 -3.18 6.57 -0.87
C ILE A 89 -4.16 6.63 0.31
N ALA A 90 -4.56 7.83 0.73
CA ALA A 90 -5.51 8.01 1.83
C ALA A 90 -6.89 7.40 1.53
N ALA A 91 -7.40 7.59 0.32
CA ALA A 91 -8.69 7.06 -0.11
C ALA A 91 -8.68 5.53 -0.17
N LEU A 92 -7.65 4.92 -0.78
CA LEU A 92 -7.51 3.47 -0.87
C LEU A 92 -7.33 2.83 0.51
N ARG A 93 -6.45 3.38 1.35
CA ARG A 93 -6.23 2.90 2.72
C ARG A 93 -7.50 2.98 3.56
N PHE A 94 -8.31 4.03 3.39
CA PHE A 94 -9.61 4.13 4.05
C PHE A 94 -10.58 3.07 3.54
N HIS A 95 -10.68 2.89 2.22
CA HIS A 95 -11.62 1.93 1.63
C HIS A 95 -11.38 0.51 2.13
N VAL A 96 -10.15 -0.01 2.02
CA VAL A 96 -9.83 -1.40 2.40
C VAL A 96 -10.09 -1.72 3.87
N GLN A 97 -10.18 -0.69 4.72
CA GLN A 97 -10.47 -0.82 6.15
C GLN A 97 -11.96 -0.81 6.47
N THR A 98 -12.79 -0.12 5.67
CA THR A 98 -14.19 0.17 6.03
C THR A 98 -15.23 -0.43 5.10
N MET A 99 -14.83 -0.86 3.91
CA MET A 99 -15.70 -1.31 2.82
C MET A 99 -15.36 -2.76 2.44
N PRO A 100 -16.23 -3.47 1.69
CA PRO A 100 -15.88 -4.77 1.08
C PRO A 100 -14.57 -4.69 0.26
N PRO A 101 -14.00 -5.86 -0.13
CA PRO A 101 -12.86 -5.89 -1.04
C PRO A 101 -13.08 -4.97 -2.25
N LEU A 102 -12.02 -4.28 -2.67
CA LEU A 102 -12.10 -3.28 -3.73
C LEU A 102 -12.67 -3.91 -5.00
N GLY A 103 -13.79 -3.35 -5.47
CA GLY A 103 -14.42 -3.73 -6.72
C GLY A 103 -13.58 -3.26 -7.92
N ARG A 104 -13.93 -3.78 -9.11
CA ARG A 104 -13.27 -3.41 -10.38
C ARG A 104 -13.27 -1.91 -10.63
N GLU A 105 -14.33 -1.22 -10.22
CA GLU A 105 -14.49 0.24 -10.30
C GLU A 105 -13.31 1.03 -9.71
N TRP A 106 -12.68 0.53 -8.64
CA TRP A 106 -11.53 1.20 -8.03
C TRP A 106 -10.23 0.98 -8.80
N LEU A 107 -10.11 -0.20 -9.43
CA LEU A 107 -8.97 -0.54 -10.28
C LEU A 107 -9.04 0.25 -11.60
N GLU A 108 -10.25 0.37 -12.16
CA GLU A 108 -10.55 1.23 -13.32
C GLU A 108 -10.30 2.71 -13.00
N GLY A 109 -10.73 3.15 -11.81
CA GLY A 109 -10.52 4.53 -11.33
C GLY A 109 -9.05 4.97 -11.28
N MET A 110 -8.11 4.05 -11.03
CA MET A 110 -6.68 4.35 -11.15
C MET A 110 -6.26 4.61 -12.61
N GLY A 111 -6.82 3.87 -13.57
CA GLY A 111 -6.59 4.13 -14.99
C GLY A 111 -7.16 5.47 -15.44
N GLU A 112 -8.31 5.88 -14.90
CA GLU A 112 -8.89 7.21 -15.15
C GLU A 112 -8.08 8.34 -14.53
N TYR A 113 -7.61 8.15 -13.30
CA TYR A 113 -6.72 9.11 -12.64
C TYR A 113 -5.45 9.36 -13.46
N GLU A 114 -4.83 8.32 -13.99
CA GLU A 114 -3.59 8.43 -14.77
C GLU A 114 -3.77 9.03 -16.16
N LYS A 115 -4.98 9.03 -16.72
CA LYS A 115 -5.28 9.78 -17.95
C LYS A 115 -5.20 11.29 -17.72
N GLU A 116 -5.66 11.75 -16.57
CA GLU A 116 -5.62 13.17 -16.18
C GLU A 116 -4.26 13.57 -15.63
N LEU A 117 -3.64 12.68 -14.84
CA LEU A 117 -2.33 12.89 -14.24
C LEU A 117 -1.42 11.67 -14.44
N PRO A 118 -0.68 11.61 -15.56
CA PRO A 118 0.30 10.56 -15.79
C PRO A 118 1.35 10.52 -14.69
N LEU A 119 1.62 9.31 -14.21
CA LEU A 119 2.60 9.03 -13.17
C LEU A 119 3.93 8.65 -13.79
N SER A 120 5.00 9.29 -13.32
CA SER A 120 6.36 8.81 -13.59
C SER A 120 6.64 7.50 -12.85
N ASP A 121 7.70 6.80 -13.25
CA ASP A 121 8.12 5.57 -12.58
C ASP A 121 8.45 5.81 -11.10
N GLY A 122 9.06 6.96 -10.77
CA GLY A 122 9.30 7.36 -9.38
C GLY A 122 8.00 7.60 -8.60
N GLU A 123 6.99 8.22 -9.21
CA GLU A 123 5.67 8.40 -8.60
C GLU A 123 4.95 7.06 -8.39
N ARG A 124 5.06 6.11 -9.33
CA ARG A 124 4.54 4.74 -9.18
C ARG A 124 5.24 3.99 -8.06
N ALA A 125 6.57 4.08 -7.98
CA ALA A 125 7.36 3.47 -6.92
C ALA A 125 6.96 4.01 -5.54
N PHE A 126 6.75 5.34 -5.43
CA PHE A 126 6.21 5.97 -4.23
C PHE A 126 4.81 5.45 -3.87
N LEU A 127 3.91 5.35 -4.85
CA LEU A 127 2.56 4.83 -4.64
C LEU A 127 2.62 3.40 -4.08
N TYR A 128 3.40 2.52 -4.73
CA TYR A 128 3.49 1.12 -4.36
C TYR A 128 4.11 0.88 -2.99
N SER A 129 5.17 1.62 -2.63
CA SER A 129 5.75 1.53 -1.29
C SER A 129 4.72 1.86 -0.22
N HIS A 130 3.96 2.94 -0.40
CA HIS A 130 2.96 3.39 0.57
C HIS A 130 1.74 2.48 0.62
N LEU A 131 1.28 1.93 -0.50
CA LEU A 131 0.14 1.00 -0.47
C LEU A 131 0.54 -0.35 0.16
N ALA A 132 1.75 -0.86 -0.11
CA ALA A 132 2.19 -2.15 0.40
C ALA A 132 2.63 -2.14 1.89
N GLU A 133 3.00 -0.97 2.44
CA GLU A 133 3.45 -0.82 3.83
C GLU A 133 2.47 -1.43 4.86
N PRO A 134 2.85 -2.49 5.60
CA PRO A 134 1.95 -3.20 6.52
C PRO A 134 1.81 -2.52 7.89
N ARG A 135 1.67 -1.19 7.91
CA ARG A 135 1.68 -0.36 9.12
C ARG A 135 0.65 -0.77 10.18
N GLY A 136 -0.51 -1.28 9.75
CA GLY A 136 -1.56 -1.76 10.66
C GLY A 136 -1.12 -2.95 11.50
N PHE A 137 -0.43 -3.91 10.89
CA PHE A 137 0.08 -5.10 11.56
C PHE A 137 1.12 -4.73 12.63
N VAL A 138 2.10 -3.91 12.23
CA VAL A 138 3.16 -3.41 13.13
C VAL A 138 2.54 -2.72 14.36
N ARG A 139 1.57 -1.83 14.14
CA ARG A 139 0.89 -1.12 15.23
C ARG A 139 0.12 -2.07 16.14
N CYS A 140 -0.47 -3.14 15.63
CA CYS A 140 -1.11 -4.15 16.47
C CYS A 140 -0.11 -4.86 17.38
N LEU A 141 1.06 -5.22 16.84
CA LEU A 141 2.13 -5.87 17.59
C LEU A 141 2.68 -4.95 18.69
N GLU A 142 3.01 -3.70 18.36
CA GLU A 142 3.50 -2.72 19.33
C GLU A 142 2.49 -2.45 20.45
N ARG A 143 1.21 -2.29 20.11
CA ARG A 143 0.14 -2.07 21.11
C ARG A 143 -0.09 -3.28 21.99
N TYR A 144 0.10 -4.48 21.46
CA TYR A 144 -0.03 -5.70 22.24
C TYR A 144 1.10 -5.79 23.26
N GLU A 145 2.35 -5.61 22.82
CA GLU A 145 3.53 -5.66 23.69
C GLU A 145 3.57 -4.55 24.74
N ALA A 146 3.08 -3.36 24.41
CA ALA A 146 3.01 -2.23 25.35
C ALA A 146 1.96 -2.41 26.46
N ALA A 147 0.95 -3.25 26.26
CA ALA A 147 -0.08 -3.49 27.27
C ALA A 147 0.41 -4.41 28.38
N SER A 148 0.06 -4.05 29.62
CA SER A 148 0.35 -4.90 30.77
C SER A 148 -0.41 -6.23 30.66
N ARG A 149 0.18 -7.31 31.17
CA ARG A 149 -0.44 -8.65 31.11
C ARG A 149 -1.83 -8.69 31.75
N ASN A 150 -2.07 -7.87 32.77
CA ASN A 150 -3.34 -7.84 33.51
C ASN A 150 -4.44 -7.06 32.77
N GLU A 151 -4.07 -6.17 31.85
CA GLU A 151 -5.00 -5.35 31.07
C GLU A 151 -5.22 -5.90 29.65
N ARG A 152 -4.52 -6.98 29.30
CA ARG A 152 -4.52 -7.53 27.94
C ARG A 152 -5.76 -8.37 27.68
N ASN A 153 -6.68 -7.84 26.88
CA ASN A 153 -7.81 -8.60 26.35
C ASN A 153 -7.42 -9.30 25.04
N GLU A 154 -7.06 -10.60 25.12
CA GLU A 154 -6.66 -11.40 23.96
C GLU A 154 -7.66 -11.33 22.80
N ARG A 155 -8.97 -11.37 23.09
CA ARG A 155 -10.01 -11.32 22.06
C ARG A 155 -9.97 -10.00 21.29
N GLU A 156 -9.78 -8.88 21.99
CA GLU A 156 -9.71 -7.55 21.35
C GLU A 156 -8.47 -7.42 20.47
N TYR A 157 -7.32 -7.89 20.94
CA TYR A 157 -6.07 -7.84 20.18
C TYR A 157 -6.09 -8.76 18.96
N VAL A 158 -6.60 -10.00 19.09
CA VAL A 158 -6.79 -10.91 17.96
C VAL A 158 -7.76 -10.30 16.94
N THR A 159 -8.88 -9.72 17.38
CA THR A 159 -9.85 -9.08 16.48
C THR A 159 -9.22 -7.90 15.75
N ALA A 160 -8.44 -7.07 16.44
CA ALA A 160 -7.74 -5.95 15.83
C ALA A 160 -6.72 -6.42 14.78
N LEU A 161 -5.92 -7.44 15.12
CA LEU A 161 -4.94 -8.03 14.22
C LEU A 161 -5.60 -8.60 12.97
N GLN A 162 -6.68 -9.37 13.12
CA GLN A 162 -7.44 -9.93 12.00
C GLN A 162 -7.98 -8.83 11.09
N ARG A 163 -8.57 -7.76 11.64
CA ARG A 163 -9.04 -6.62 10.83
C ARG A 163 -7.91 -5.96 10.05
N CYS A 164 -6.75 -5.74 10.68
CA CYS A 164 -5.58 -5.18 10.01
C CYS A 164 -5.04 -6.12 8.93
N TYR A 165 -5.01 -7.43 9.18
CA TYR A 165 -4.60 -8.42 8.20
C TYR A 165 -5.54 -8.49 7.00
N TRP A 166 -6.86 -8.45 7.22
CA TRP A 166 -7.85 -8.39 6.15
C TRP A 166 -7.68 -7.14 5.27
N ALA A 167 -7.52 -5.97 5.90
CA ALA A 167 -7.23 -4.74 5.16
C ALA A 167 -5.92 -4.81 4.38
N PHE A 168 -4.89 -5.45 4.96
CA PHE A 168 -3.62 -5.72 4.29
C PHE A 168 -3.82 -6.61 3.05
N LYS A 169 -4.51 -7.74 3.15
CA LYS A 169 -4.75 -8.64 2.00
C LYS A 169 -5.55 -7.96 0.89
N ASN A 170 -6.53 -7.14 1.25
CA ASN A 170 -7.26 -6.34 0.28
C ASN A 170 -6.35 -5.34 -0.44
N MET A 171 -5.46 -4.67 0.28
CA MET A 171 -4.50 -3.74 -0.31
C MET A 171 -3.43 -4.44 -1.14
N GLU A 172 -2.94 -5.60 -0.70
CA GLU A 172 -2.00 -6.43 -1.45
C GLU A 172 -2.57 -6.81 -2.82
N ALA A 173 -3.84 -7.24 -2.88
CA ALA A 173 -4.51 -7.55 -4.14
C ALA A 173 -4.54 -6.35 -5.11
N VAL A 174 -4.72 -5.13 -4.58
CA VAL A 174 -4.71 -3.90 -5.38
C VAL A 174 -3.32 -3.60 -5.91
N VAL A 175 -2.32 -3.66 -5.04
CA VAL A 175 -0.92 -3.42 -5.42
C VAL A 175 -0.50 -4.42 -6.49
N MET A 176 -0.81 -5.71 -6.30
CA MET A 176 -0.51 -6.75 -7.29
C MET A 176 -1.14 -6.45 -8.64
N HIS A 177 -2.42 -6.06 -8.67
CA HIS A 177 -3.10 -5.70 -9.91
C HIS A 177 -2.46 -4.49 -10.60
N LEU A 178 -2.16 -3.42 -9.85
CA LEU A 178 -1.55 -2.21 -10.42
C LEU A 178 -0.15 -2.49 -10.96
N VAL A 179 0.67 -3.26 -10.23
CA VAL A 179 2.00 -3.66 -10.68
C VAL A 179 1.93 -4.51 -11.96
N GLN A 180 1.01 -5.48 -12.03
CA GLN A 180 0.83 -6.31 -13.22
C GLN A 180 0.36 -5.49 -14.43
N ARG A 181 -0.59 -4.57 -14.21
CA ARG A 181 -1.07 -3.66 -15.25
C ARG A 181 0.07 -2.81 -15.80
N ASP A 182 0.88 -2.22 -14.93
CA ASP A 182 1.97 -1.34 -15.34
C ASP A 182 3.08 -2.11 -16.06
N ALA A 183 3.40 -3.34 -15.61
CA ALA A 183 4.35 -4.20 -16.31
C ALA A 183 3.87 -4.55 -17.73
N ALA A 184 2.60 -4.91 -17.90
CA ALA A 184 2.02 -5.18 -19.21
C ALA A 184 2.05 -3.96 -20.14
N GLN A 185 1.77 -2.77 -19.61
CA GLN A 185 1.85 -1.51 -20.37
C GLN A 185 3.28 -1.19 -20.81
N GLN A 186 4.28 -1.49 -19.98
CA GLN A 186 5.69 -1.31 -20.33
C GLN A 186 6.13 -2.31 -21.41
N GLU A 187 5.72 -3.58 -21.31
CA GLU A 187 5.99 -4.60 -22.34
C GLU A 187 5.38 -4.21 -23.70
N GLU A 188 4.11 -3.80 -23.72
CA GLU A 188 3.42 -3.35 -24.94
C GLU A 188 4.07 -2.10 -25.56
N ALA A 189 4.58 -1.18 -24.74
CA ALA A 189 5.31 -0.01 -25.22
C ALA A 189 6.65 -0.41 -25.86
N MET A 190 7.38 -1.34 -25.24
CA MET A 190 8.65 -1.85 -25.76
C MET A 190 8.49 -2.62 -27.08
N ASP A 191 7.43 -3.44 -27.20
CA ASP A 191 7.14 -4.20 -28.43
C ASP A 191 6.75 -3.28 -29.59
N ASN A 192 6.03 -2.18 -29.31
CA ASN A 192 5.68 -1.18 -30.32
C ASN A 192 6.85 -0.28 -30.75
N GLU A 193 7.91 -0.19 -29.94
CA GLU A 193 9.13 0.59 -30.25
C GLU A 193 10.20 -0.21 -31.02
N GLN A 194 10.07 -1.54 -31.16
CA GLN A 194 10.95 -2.34 -32.01
C GLN A 194 10.63 -2.06 -33.51
N PRO A 195 11.59 -1.57 -34.32
CA PRO A 195 11.33 -1.31 -35.72
C PRO A 195 11.02 -2.60 -36.47
N ALA A 196 9.98 -2.57 -37.31
CA ALA A 196 9.64 -3.60 -38.29
C ALA A 196 10.68 -3.66 -39.43
N ASP A 197 11.94 -3.93 -39.08
CA ASP A 197 13.06 -3.90 -40.03
C ASP A 197 13.90 -5.19 -39.95
N GLU A 198 13.25 -6.33 -40.20
CA GLU A 198 13.90 -7.54 -40.73
C GLU A 198 12.94 -8.28 -41.68
N SER A 199 12.41 -7.60 -42.71
CA SER A 199 11.85 -8.30 -43.88
C SER A 199 11.84 -7.45 -45.16
N SER A 200 13.02 -6.95 -45.56
CA SER A 200 13.25 -6.59 -46.97
C SER A 200 14.75 -6.51 -47.29
N ASN A 201 15.41 -7.67 -47.35
CA ASN A 201 16.54 -7.86 -48.28
C ASN A 201 16.91 -9.35 -48.34
N GLY A 202 16.63 -9.98 -49.48
CA GLY A 202 16.99 -11.37 -49.78
C GLY A 202 16.08 -11.97 -50.82
#